data_AF-A0A8S0TJQ2-F1
#
_entry.id   AF-A0A8S0TJQ2-F1
#
_cell.length_a   1.000
_cell.length_b   1.000
_cell.length_c   1.000
_cell.angle_alpha   90.00
_cell.angle_beta   90.00
_cell.angle_gamma   90.00
#
_symmetry.space_group_name_H-M   'P 1'
#
loop_
_entity.id
_entity.type
_entity.pdbx_description
1 polymer ?
#
loop_
_entity_poly.entity_id
_entity_poly.type
_entity_poly.pdbx_seq_one_letter_code
_entity_poly.pdbx_strand_id
1 'polypeptide(L)'
;MTRSYSTIAWGASVDKGVQPDVQYGYKATTTAGTVFNIFNALGTVAFAYAGHNVVLEIQATMPSTPENPSKAPMWKGVIAAYVAIAICYFPVALIGFWIFGNEVNENIFIALEKPVWLIAMANLFVVVHLIGGYQVLHYTDLYFNFITWSSQAYALRMIAAFTMFFAITFPFFAGLLGFFGGFSFAPTTYFLPCIMWLAIYKPKKFSLSWFANWICIVFGVVLMIMAPIGGLKLIIDQAKGYKFYS
;
A
#
# COMPACT_ATOMS: atom_id res chain seq x y z
N MET A 1 -2.13 -10.52 -11.85
CA MET A 1 -3.26 -10.48 -10.90
C MET A 1 -3.72 -9.07 -10.59
N THR A 2 -2.84 -8.12 -10.21
CA THR A 2 -3.19 -6.71 -9.93
C THR A 2 -3.99 -6.00 -11.03
N ARG A 3 -3.59 -6.19 -12.29
CA ARG A 3 -4.34 -5.64 -13.44
C ARG A 3 -5.76 -6.20 -13.56
N SER A 4 -5.97 -7.46 -13.20
CA SER A 4 -7.25 -8.15 -13.38
C SER A 4 -8.30 -7.64 -12.39
N TYR A 5 -7.99 -7.63 -11.08
CA TYR A 5 -8.96 -7.16 -10.08
C TYR A 5 -9.13 -5.64 -10.09
N SER A 6 -8.10 -4.86 -10.46
CA SER A 6 -8.27 -3.40 -10.65
C SER A 6 -9.17 -3.10 -11.85
N THR A 7 -9.04 -3.83 -12.96
CA THR A 7 -9.93 -3.68 -14.12
C THR A 7 -11.36 -4.03 -13.79
N ILE A 8 -11.57 -5.09 -13.00
CA ILE A 8 -12.91 -5.41 -12.48
C ILE A 8 -13.43 -4.28 -11.59
N ALA A 9 -12.62 -3.76 -10.68
CA ALA A 9 -13.02 -2.70 -9.76
C ALA A 9 -13.51 -1.45 -10.49
N TRP A 10 -12.69 -0.86 -11.38
CA TRP A 10 -13.11 0.35 -12.07
C TRP A 10 -14.15 0.06 -13.16
N GLY A 11 -14.04 -1.05 -13.90
CA GLY A 11 -14.98 -1.41 -14.96
C GLY A 11 -16.39 -1.68 -14.44
N ALA A 12 -16.51 -2.44 -13.35
CA ALA A 12 -17.81 -2.68 -12.71
C ALA A 12 -18.36 -1.40 -12.04
N SER A 13 -17.48 -0.51 -11.58
CA SER A 13 -17.91 0.80 -11.08
C SER A 13 -18.57 1.59 -12.21
N VAL A 14 -17.92 1.70 -13.38
CA VAL A 14 -18.49 2.38 -14.57
C VAL A 14 -19.85 1.83 -14.94
N ASP A 15 -19.99 0.50 -14.96
CA ASP A 15 -21.27 -0.17 -15.27
C ASP A 15 -22.36 0.14 -14.24
N LYS A 16 -22.00 0.21 -12.95
CA LYS A 16 -22.94 0.58 -11.89
C LYS A 16 -23.46 2.03 -12.04
N GLY A 17 -22.68 2.91 -12.67
CA GLY A 17 -23.03 4.30 -12.91
C GLY A 17 -23.05 5.14 -11.63
N VAL A 18 -23.05 6.47 -11.79
CA VAL A 18 -23.09 7.43 -10.68
C VAL A 18 -24.31 7.17 -9.80
N GLN A 19 -24.09 6.99 -8.49
CA GLN A 19 -25.18 6.68 -7.56
C GLN A 19 -26.11 7.88 -7.35
N PRO A 20 -27.42 7.65 -7.11
CA PRO A 20 -28.34 8.71 -6.69
C PRO A 20 -27.81 9.42 -5.43
N ASP A 21 -27.96 10.75 -5.37
CA ASP A 21 -27.56 11.59 -4.23
C ASP A 21 -26.06 11.57 -3.86
N VAL A 22 -25.18 11.25 -4.82
CA VAL A 22 -23.73 11.28 -4.61
C VAL A 22 -23.24 12.66 -4.17
N GLN A 23 -22.38 12.68 -3.15
CA GLN A 23 -21.73 13.90 -2.68
C GLN A 23 -20.21 13.82 -2.85
N TYR A 24 -19.59 14.90 -3.30
CA TYR A 24 -18.14 14.98 -3.55
C TYR A 24 -17.39 15.80 -2.49
N GLY A 25 -17.93 15.85 -1.27
CA GLY A 25 -17.37 16.60 -0.15
C GLY A 25 -16.46 15.78 0.76
N TYR A 26 -16.06 16.38 1.88
CA TYR A 26 -15.36 15.66 2.94
C TYR A 26 -16.31 14.70 3.66
N LYS A 27 -15.80 13.51 3.99
CA LYS A 27 -16.55 12.50 4.76
C LYS A 27 -16.78 12.91 6.22
N ALA A 28 -15.85 13.67 6.81
CA ALA A 28 -15.98 14.15 8.17
C ALA A 28 -16.72 15.49 8.22
N THR A 29 -17.67 15.62 9.16
CA THR A 29 -18.44 16.85 9.39
C THR A 29 -17.65 17.90 10.18
N THR A 30 -16.57 17.50 10.85
CA THR A 30 -15.72 18.39 11.64
C THR A 30 -14.39 18.65 10.92
N THR A 31 -13.85 19.86 11.11
CA THR A 31 -12.52 20.22 10.59
C THR A 31 -11.44 19.28 11.12
N ALA A 32 -11.48 18.97 12.42
CA ALA A 32 -10.52 18.06 13.03
C ALA A 32 -10.58 16.66 12.41
N GLY A 33 -11.78 16.10 12.23
CA GLY A 33 -11.96 14.82 11.56
C GLY A 33 -11.43 14.81 10.12
N THR A 34 -11.63 15.91 9.39
CA THR A 34 -11.10 16.07 8.03
C THR A 34 -9.57 16.05 8.01
N VAL A 35 -8.93 16.76 8.95
CA VAL A 35 -7.46 16.77 9.08
C VAL A 35 -6.92 15.36 9.39
N PHE A 36 -7.55 14.63 10.32
CA PHE A 36 -7.13 13.26 10.63
C PHE A 36 -7.31 12.31 9.45
N ASN A 37 -8.39 12.47 8.67
CA ASN A 37 -8.59 11.69 7.44
C ASN A 37 -7.52 12.00 6.40
N ILE A 38 -7.11 13.26 6.23
CA ILE A 38 -6.00 13.64 5.35
C ILE A 38 -4.70 12.98 5.81
N PHE A 39 -4.40 13.00 7.11
CA PHE A 39 -3.22 12.35 7.65
C PHE A 39 -3.21 10.85 7.37
N ASN A 40 -4.33 10.16 7.60
CA ASN A 40 -4.45 8.75 7.27
C ASN A 40 -4.27 8.51 5.75
N ALA A 41 -4.91 9.32 4.90
CA ALA A 41 -4.81 9.19 3.45
C ALA A 41 -3.37 9.35 2.93
N LEU A 42 -2.60 10.30 3.49
CA LEU A 42 -1.18 10.46 3.17
C LEU A 42 -0.38 9.18 3.48
N GLY A 43 -0.66 8.55 4.62
CA GLY A 43 -0.07 7.26 4.98
C GLY A 43 -0.48 6.14 4.02
N THR A 44 -1.77 6.06 3.68
CA THR A 44 -2.30 5.05 2.76
C THR A 44 -1.66 5.17 1.37
N VAL A 45 -1.45 6.40 0.88
CA VAL A 45 -0.69 6.64 -0.36
C VAL A 45 0.76 6.19 -0.19
N ALA A 46 1.44 6.54 0.91
CA ALA A 46 2.81 6.11 1.16
C ALA A 46 2.95 4.57 1.19
N PHE A 47 2.00 3.87 1.82
CA PHE A 47 1.95 2.41 1.83
C PHE A 47 1.77 1.83 0.42
N ALA A 48 0.93 2.45 -0.42
CA ALA A 48 0.66 1.98 -1.78
C ALA A 48 1.92 1.98 -2.67
N TYR A 49 2.94 2.77 -2.33
CA TYR A 49 4.23 2.87 -3.03
C TYR A 49 5.42 2.29 -2.23
N ALA A 50 5.17 1.35 -1.33
CA ALA A 50 6.16 0.76 -0.41
C ALA A 50 7.23 -0.18 -1.05
N GLY A 51 7.41 -0.18 -2.38
CA GLY A 51 8.28 -1.12 -3.09
C GLY A 51 9.80 -0.88 -2.98
N HIS A 52 10.24 0.18 -2.33
CA HIS A 52 11.65 0.62 -2.36
C HIS A 52 12.61 -0.29 -1.58
N ASN A 53 12.10 -1.03 -0.59
CA ASN A 53 12.92 -1.89 0.28
C ASN A 53 13.56 -3.07 -0.47
N VAL A 54 12.98 -3.49 -1.60
CA VAL A 54 13.49 -4.57 -2.45
C VAL A 54 14.29 -4.07 -3.65
N VAL A 55 14.43 -2.75 -3.81
CA VAL A 55 15.04 -2.16 -5.01
C VAL A 55 16.49 -2.60 -5.17
N LEU A 56 17.25 -2.73 -4.07
CA LEU A 56 18.63 -3.18 -4.09
C LEU A 56 18.76 -4.66 -4.45
N GLU A 57 17.81 -5.49 -4.01
CA GLU A 57 17.77 -6.92 -4.31
C GLU A 57 17.45 -7.16 -5.80
N ILE A 58 16.47 -6.43 -6.34
CA ILE A 58 16.18 -6.41 -7.77
C ILE A 58 17.39 -5.89 -8.56
N GLN A 59 18.08 -4.85 -8.06
CA GLN A 59 19.25 -4.30 -8.73
C GLN A 59 20.42 -5.27 -8.78
N ALA A 60 20.63 -6.03 -7.69
CA ALA A 60 21.70 -7.00 -7.58
C ALA A 60 21.55 -8.19 -8.52
N THR A 61 20.31 -8.53 -8.91
CA THR A 61 20.03 -9.65 -9.84
C THR A 61 20.05 -9.24 -11.32
N MET A 62 20.14 -7.94 -11.62
CA MET A 62 20.22 -7.47 -13.00
C MET A 62 21.63 -7.64 -13.58
N PRO A 63 21.75 -8.14 -14.83
CA PRO A 63 23.04 -8.24 -15.51
C PRO A 63 23.75 -6.87 -15.53
N SER A 64 25.00 -6.84 -15.08
CA SER A 64 25.84 -5.65 -15.12
C SER A 64 27.31 -6.02 -15.34
N THR A 65 28.03 -5.11 -15.99
CA THR A 65 29.49 -5.16 -16.22
C THR A 65 30.09 -3.83 -15.77
N PRO A 66 31.41 -3.73 -15.54
CA PRO A 66 32.06 -2.45 -15.24
C PRO A 66 31.75 -1.36 -16.28
N GLU A 67 31.61 -1.76 -17.55
CA GLU A 67 31.31 -0.86 -18.67
C GLU A 67 29.82 -0.55 -18.80
N ASN A 68 28.94 -1.47 -18.40
CA ASN A 68 27.47 -1.31 -18.44
C ASN A 68 26.84 -1.50 -17.04
N PRO A 69 26.68 -0.42 -16.27
CA PRO A 69 26.10 -0.50 -14.93
C PRO A 69 24.60 -0.83 -14.96
N SER A 70 24.12 -1.55 -13.93
CA SER A 70 22.71 -1.94 -13.77
C SER A 70 21.73 -0.76 -13.60
N LYS A 71 22.24 0.47 -13.44
CA LYS A 71 21.43 1.70 -13.29
C LYS A 71 20.48 1.93 -14.47
N ALA A 72 20.95 1.75 -15.70
CA ALA A 72 20.15 2.01 -16.89
C ALA A 72 18.97 1.02 -17.05
N PRO A 73 19.16 -0.32 -16.96
CA PRO A 73 18.05 -1.26 -16.97
C PRO A 73 17.14 -1.10 -15.75
N MET A 74 17.70 -0.81 -14.56
CA MET A 74 16.91 -0.51 -13.36
C MET A 74 15.94 0.65 -13.59
N TRP A 75 16.43 1.76 -14.14
CA TRP A 75 15.60 2.94 -14.40
C TRP A 75 14.43 2.65 -15.36
N LYS A 76 14.67 1.86 -16.41
CA LYS A 76 13.61 1.41 -17.33
C LYS A 76 12.58 0.54 -16.61
N GLY A 77 13.04 -0.38 -15.76
CA GLY A 77 12.18 -1.23 -14.94
C GLY A 77 11.31 -0.42 -13.97
N VAL A 78 11.90 0.56 -13.29
CA VAL A 78 11.18 1.48 -12.38
C VAL A 78 10.12 2.27 -13.15
N ILE A 79 10.45 2.87 -14.29
CA ILE A 79 9.46 3.60 -15.10
C ILE A 79 8.31 2.68 -15.51
N ALA A 80 8.60 1.48 -16.03
CA ALA A 80 7.57 0.55 -16.46
C ALA A 80 6.68 0.11 -15.28
N ALA A 81 7.26 -0.14 -14.10
CA ALA A 81 6.52 -0.49 -12.89
C ALA A 81 5.60 0.65 -12.43
N TYR A 82 6.10 1.89 -12.38
CA TYR A 82 5.28 3.04 -11.97
C TYR A 82 4.16 3.37 -12.98
N VAL A 83 4.40 3.20 -14.28
CA VAL A 83 3.35 3.30 -15.30
C VAL A 83 2.29 2.22 -15.09
N ALA A 84 2.69 0.97 -14.84
CA ALA A 84 1.76 -0.11 -14.57
C ALA A 84 0.93 0.14 -13.29
N ILE A 85 1.55 0.68 -12.24
CA ILE A 85 0.86 1.10 -11.00
C ILE A 85 -0.15 2.21 -11.30
N ALA A 86 0.25 3.25 -12.03
CA ALA A 86 -0.63 4.36 -12.38
C ALA A 86 -1.89 3.89 -13.14
N ILE A 87 -1.72 2.97 -14.10
CA ILE A 87 -2.82 2.36 -14.87
C ILE A 87 -3.74 1.52 -13.96
N CYS A 88 -3.23 0.92 -12.89
CA CYS A 88 -4.06 0.12 -11.97
C CYS A 88 -4.76 0.99 -10.92
N TYR A 89 -4.07 2.00 -10.36
CA TYR A 89 -4.53 2.73 -9.19
C TYR A 89 -5.36 3.97 -9.55
N PHE A 90 -4.94 4.76 -10.54
CA PHE A 90 -5.67 6.00 -10.87
C PHE A 90 -7.08 5.75 -11.40
N PRO A 91 -7.34 4.79 -12.31
CA PRO A 91 -8.69 4.50 -12.73
C PRO A 91 -9.58 4.09 -11.55
N VAL A 92 -9.09 3.21 -10.66
CA VAL A 92 -9.86 2.77 -9.48
C VAL A 92 -10.16 3.93 -8.54
N ALA A 93 -9.18 4.79 -8.26
CA ALA A 93 -9.36 5.93 -7.37
C ALA A 93 -10.28 7.01 -7.98
N LEU A 94 -10.03 7.41 -9.24
CA LEU A 94 -10.76 8.49 -9.89
C LEU A 94 -12.19 8.08 -10.25
N ILE A 95 -12.37 6.91 -10.89
CA ILE A 95 -13.69 6.42 -11.28
C ILE A 95 -14.47 6.00 -10.05
N GLY A 96 -13.84 5.31 -9.09
CA GLY A 96 -14.48 4.93 -7.83
C GLY A 96 -15.00 6.15 -7.07
N PHE A 97 -14.18 7.19 -6.92
CA PHE A 97 -14.61 8.43 -6.27
C PHE A 97 -15.67 9.18 -7.10
N TRP A 98 -15.55 9.20 -8.43
CA TRP A 98 -16.55 9.83 -9.29
C TRP A 98 -17.93 9.16 -9.17
N ILE A 99 -17.96 7.86 -8.95
CA ILE A 99 -19.21 7.08 -8.95
C ILE A 99 -19.85 6.99 -7.56
N PHE A 100 -19.04 6.84 -6.52
CA PHE A 100 -19.50 6.64 -5.14
C PHE A 100 -19.32 7.87 -4.23
N GLY A 101 -18.57 8.89 -4.66
CA GLY A 101 -18.34 10.11 -3.89
C GLY A 101 -17.69 9.84 -2.52
N ASN A 102 -18.12 10.61 -1.52
CA ASN A 102 -17.67 10.50 -0.13
C ASN A 102 -18.15 9.21 0.59
N GLU A 103 -19.11 8.49 0.02
CA GLU A 103 -19.62 7.21 0.54
C GLU A 103 -18.81 6.01 0.06
N VAL A 104 -17.76 6.21 -0.74
CA VAL A 104 -16.89 5.11 -1.17
C VAL A 104 -16.33 4.33 0.03
N ASN A 105 -16.52 3.01 0.01
CA ASN A 105 -15.97 2.10 1.02
C ASN A 105 -14.46 1.93 0.84
N GLU A 106 -13.76 1.58 1.93
CA GLU A 106 -12.31 1.27 1.91
C GLU A 106 -12.00 0.14 0.91
N ASN A 107 -12.90 -0.84 0.81
CA ASN A 107 -12.90 -1.85 -0.23
C ASN A 107 -14.01 -1.53 -1.24
N ILE A 108 -13.61 -1.11 -2.44
CA ILE A 108 -14.52 -0.74 -3.53
C ILE A 108 -15.44 -1.89 -3.95
N PHE A 109 -15.05 -3.15 -3.74
CA PHE A 109 -15.90 -4.29 -4.06
C PHE A 109 -17.13 -4.39 -3.15
N ILE A 110 -17.06 -3.82 -1.94
CA ILE A 110 -18.23 -3.71 -1.05
C ILE A 110 -19.22 -2.69 -1.62
N ALA A 111 -18.73 -1.57 -2.16
CA ALA A 111 -19.56 -0.52 -2.77
C ALA A 111 -20.28 -1.00 -4.05
N LEU A 112 -19.77 -2.03 -4.74
CA LEU A 112 -20.40 -2.58 -5.95
C LEU A 112 -21.70 -3.33 -5.64
N GLU A 113 -21.79 -4.08 -4.54
CA GLU A 113 -22.94 -4.93 -4.12
C GLU A 113 -23.36 -6.06 -5.10
N LYS A 114 -23.39 -5.80 -6.42
CA LYS A 114 -23.77 -6.73 -7.50
C LYS A 114 -22.91 -6.50 -8.76
N PRO A 115 -22.77 -7.51 -9.63
CA PRO A 115 -23.17 -8.90 -9.44
C PRO A 115 -22.20 -9.67 -8.55
N VAL A 116 -22.73 -10.56 -7.70
CA VAL A 116 -21.96 -11.25 -6.64
C VAL A 116 -20.84 -12.14 -7.21
N TRP A 117 -21.05 -12.79 -8.36
CA TRP A 117 -20.04 -13.67 -8.97
C TRP A 117 -18.78 -12.90 -9.37
N LEU A 118 -18.93 -11.66 -9.85
CA LEU A 118 -17.83 -10.81 -10.30
C LEU A 118 -17.02 -10.32 -9.10
N ILE A 119 -17.70 -9.92 -8.02
CA ILE A 119 -17.09 -9.57 -6.73
C ILE A 119 -16.32 -10.78 -6.16
N ALA A 120 -16.92 -11.97 -6.18
CA ALA A 120 -16.27 -13.19 -5.72
C ALA A 120 -15.00 -13.53 -6.53
N MET A 121 -15.05 -13.39 -7.85
CA MET A 121 -13.89 -13.57 -8.73
C MET A 121 -12.79 -12.55 -8.44
N ALA A 122 -13.14 -11.27 -8.25
CA ALA A 122 -12.17 -10.23 -7.90
C ALA A 122 -11.49 -10.51 -6.56
N ASN A 123 -12.27 -10.88 -5.54
CA ASN A 123 -11.74 -11.27 -4.23
C ASN A 123 -10.83 -12.51 -4.34
N LEU A 124 -11.19 -13.51 -5.17
CA LEU A 124 -10.32 -14.67 -5.41
C LEU A 124 -8.97 -14.26 -6.03
N PHE A 125 -8.96 -13.33 -6.98
CA PHE A 125 -7.71 -12.80 -7.54
C PHE A 125 -6.86 -12.07 -6.50
N VAL A 126 -7.49 -11.32 -5.60
CA VAL A 126 -6.80 -10.68 -4.47
C VAL A 126 -6.19 -11.74 -3.56
N VAL A 127 -6.94 -12.79 -3.19
CA VAL A 127 -6.45 -13.90 -2.36
C VAL A 127 -5.25 -14.59 -3.01
N VAL A 128 -5.35 -14.98 -4.29
CA VAL A 128 -4.23 -15.61 -5.02
C VAL A 128 -3.01 -14.70 -5.06
N HIS A 129 -3.21 -13.39 -5.29
CA HIS A 129 -2.13 -12.42 -5.27
C HIS A 129 -1.45 -12.30 -3.89
N LEU A 130 -2.23 -12.25 -2.81
CA LEU A 130 -1.72 -12.14 -1.45
C LEU A 130 -1.02 -13.41 -0.98
N ILE A 131 -1.49 -14.60 -1.38
CA ILE A 131 -0.79 -15.87 -1.11
C ILE A 131 0.62 -15.82 -1.73
N GLY A 132 0.73 -15.39 -2.99
CA GLY A 132 2.04 -15.24 -3.64
C GLY A 132 2.94 -14.24 -2.91
N GLY A 133 2.40 -13.12 -2.43
CA GLY A 133 3.17 -12.14 -1.64
C GLY A 133 3.63 -12.69 -0.28
N TYR A 134 2.76 -13.42 0.42
CA TYR A 134 3.08 -14.02 1.71
C TYR A 134 4.22 -15.04 1.62
N GLN A 135 4.30 -15.79 0.51
CA GLN A 135 5.38 -16.73 0.25
C GLN A 135 6.76 -16.05 0.13
N VAL A 136 6.82 -14.81 -0.35
CA VAL A 136 8.08 -14.07 -0.54
C VAL A 136 8.60 -13.51 0.80
N LEU A 137 7.70 -13.08 1.70
CA LEU A 137 8.09 -12.52 3.01
C LEU A 137 8.67 -13.57 3.97
N HIS A 138 8.22 -14.82 3.84
CA HIS A 138 8.79 -15.96 4.54
C HIS A 138 9.73 -16.70 3.57
N TYR A 139 10.79 -15.97 3.19
CA TYR A 139 11.84 -16.34 2.25
C TYR A 139 12.06 -17.86 2.25
N THR A 140 11.63 -18.52 1.16
CA THR A 140 11.67 -19.97 0.92
C THR A 140 11.06 -20.83 2.02
N ASP A 141 9.79 -21.29 1.92
CA ASP A 141 9.36 -22.49 2.68
C ASP A 141 7.96 -23.04 2.39
N LEU A 142 6.99 -22.32 1.80
CA LEU A 142 5.61 -22.84 1.74
C LEU A 142 5.48 -24.16 0.94
N TYR A 143 6.25 -24.34 -0.14
CA TYR A 143 6.31 -25.60 -0.90
C TYR A 143 7.30 -26.63 -0.31
N PHE A 144 8.43 -26.17 0.26
CA PHE A 144 9.48 -27.05 0.81
C PHE A 144 9.06 -27.65 2.17
N ASN A 145 8.39 -26.87 3.03
CA ASN A 145 7.90 -27.26 4.36
C ASN A 145 6.47 -27.81 4.42
N PHE A 146 5.72 -27.80 3.32
CA PHE A 146 4.49 -28.62 3.26
C PHE A 146 4.84 -30.11 3.30
N ILE A 147 6.03 -30.46 2.80
CA ILE A 147 6.55 -31.81 2.68
C ILE A 147 7.40 -32.20 3.91
N THR A 148 8.05 -31.26 4.58
CA THR A 148 8.95 -31.55 5.72
C THR A 148 8.34 -31.21 7.09
N TRP A 149 8.28 -32.20 7.97
CA TRP A 149 7.89 -32.07 9.38
C TRP A 149 9.07 -31.56 10.23
N SER A 150 9.57 -30.36 9.92
CA SER A 150 10.67 -29.72 10.67
C SER A 150 10.15 -28.78 11.76
N SER A 151 10.96 -28.51 12.78
CA SER A 151 10.66 -27.51 13.82
C SER A 151 10.46 -26.10 13.24
N GLN A 152 11.19 -25.77 12.16
CA GLN A 152 11.05 -24.53 11.42
C GLN A 152 9.67 -24.41 10.74
N ALA A 153 9.20 -25.49 10.11
CA ALA A 153 7.87 -25.54 9.49
C ALA A 153 6.75 -25.30 10.51
N TYR A 154 6.87 -25.87 11.72
CA TYR A 154 5.92 -25.65 12.80
C TYR A 154 5.91 -24.18 13.27
N ALA A 155 7.09 -23.58 13.48
CA ALA A 155 7.20 -22.17 13.86
C ALA A 155 6.53 -21.23 12.84
N LEU A 156 6.74 -21.46 11.54
CA LEU A 156 6.12 -20.67 10.47
C LEU A 156 4.59 -20.83 10.44
N ARG A 157 4.07 -22.04 10.68
CA ARG A 157 2.62 -22.28 10.79
C ARG A 157 2.03 -21.55 11.99
N MET A 158 2.73 -21.52 13.13
CA MET A 158 2.30 -20.76 14.31
C MET A 158 2.29 -19.25 14.04
N ILE A 159 3.28 -18.72 13.31
CA ILE A 159 3.30 -17.31 12.90
C ILE A 159 2.13 -17.00 11.94
N ALA A 160 1.83 -17.89 10.99
CA ALA A 160 0.68 -17.73 10.10
C ALA A 160 -0.65 -17.76 10.87
N ALA A 161 -0.82 -18.71 11.80
CA ALA A 161 -2.01 -18.78 12.65
C ALA A 161 -2.15 -17.53 13.54
N PHE A 162 -1.03 -17.04 14.08
CA PHE A 162 -0.98 -15.84 14.90
C PHE A 162 -1.36 -14.59 14.08
N THR A 163 -0.76 -14.39 12.91
CA THR A 163 -1.09 -13.25 12.04
C THR A 163 -2.54 -13.30 11.55
N MET A 164 -3.07 -14.48 11.24
CA MET A 164 -4.48 -14.68 10.90
C MET A 164 -5.40 -14.32 12.07
N PHE A 165 -5.07 -14.74 13.28
CA PHE A 165 -5.81 -14.39 14.48
C PHE A 165 -5.89 -12.87 14.68
N PHE A 166 -4.76 -12.17 14.54
CA PHE A 166 -4.74 -10.71 14.63
C PHE A 166 -5.52 -10.03 13.50
N ALA A 167 -5.43 -10.55 12.27
CA ALA A 167 -6.17 -10.01 11.13
C ALA A 167 -7.70 -10.11 11.31
N ILE A 168 -8.19 -11.23 11.88
CA ILE A 168 -9.62 -11.41 12.19
C ILE A 168 -10.02 -10.54 13.39
N THR A 169 -9.14 -10.41 14.38
CA THR A 169 -9.43 -9.64 15.61
C THR A 169 -9.48 -8.13 15.35
N PHE A 170 -8.60 -7.61 14.48
CA PHE A 170 -8.45 -6.16 14.25
C PHE A 170 -8.62 -5.79 12.76
N PRO A 171 -9.86 -5.78 12.22
CA PRO A 171 -10.13 -5.54 10.80
C PRO A 171 -10.10 -4.05 10.40
N PHE A 172 -9.21 -3.25 10.99
CA PHE A 172 -9.12 -1.79 10.77
C PHE A 172 -8.15 -1.45 9.63
N PHE A 173 -8.42 -1.96 8.43
CA PHE A 173 -7.45 -2.00 7.35
C PHE A 173 -6.93 -0.62 6.92
N ALA A 174 -7.80 0.36 6.61
CA ALA A 174 -7.33 1.70 6.23
C ALA A 174 -6.54 2.39 7.35
N GLY A 175 -6.93 2.19 8.61
CA GLY A 175 -6.21 2.70 9.77
C GLY A 175 -4.78 2.14 9.85
N LEU A 176 -4.63 0.83 9.67
CA LEU A 176 -3.34 0.13 9.65
C LEU A 176 -2.48 0.54 8.45
N LEU A 177 -3.07 0.67 7.25
CA LEU A 177 -2.36 1.15 6.06
C LEU A 177 -1.80 2.55 6.26
N GLY A 178 -2.61 3.47 6.79
CA GLY A 178 -2.17 4.83 7.09
C GLY A 178 -1.06 4.84 8.15
N PHE A 179 -1.21 4.03 9.20
CA PHE A 179 -0.21 3.92 10.26
C PHE A 179 1.13 3.40 9.76
N PHE A 180 1.17 2.21 9.17
CA PHE A 180 2.42 1.59 8.71
C PHE A 180 3.00 2.29 7.47
N GLY A 181 2.15 2.87 6.62
CA GLY A 181 2.54 3.73 5.52
C GLY A 181 3.41 4.91 5.95
N GLY A 182 3.03 5.59 7.03
CA GLY A 182 3.84 6.63 7.64
C GLY A 182 5.00 6.08 8.47
N PHE A 183 4.70 5.28 9.49
CA PHE A 183 5.67 4.87 10.51
C PHE A 183 6.82 4.03 9.94
N SER A 184 6.50 3.02 9.12
CA SER A 184 7.50 2.07 8.64
C SER A 184 8.09 2.48 7.28
N PHE A 185 7.24 2.91 6.35
CA PHE A 185 7.68 3.16 4.97
C PHE A 185 8.22 4.58 4.74
N ALA A 186 7.78 5.59 5.50
CA ALA A 186 8.33 6.93 5.33
C ALA A 186 9.85 7.00 5.61
N PRO A 187 10.38 6.33 6.66
CA PRO A 187 11.82 6.18 6.87
C PRO A 187 12.58 5.56 5.73
N THR A 188 12.14 4.37 5.31
CA THR A 188 12.91 3.57 4.37
C THR A 188 12.81 4.07 2.93
N THR A 189 11.76 4.85 2.62
CA THR A 189 11.51 5.36 1.27
C THR A 189 11.97 6.81 1.09
N TYR A 190 11.66 7.70 2.04
CA TYR A 190 11.82 9.14 1.82
C TYR A 190 13.09 9.70 2.46
N PHE A 191 13.31 9.49 3.75
CA PHE A 191 14.42 10.19 4.43
C PHE A 191 15.72 9.39 4.50
N LEU A 192 15.72 8.09 4.80
CA LEU A 192 16.97 7.33 4.94
C LEU A 192 17.79 7.30 3.63
N PRO A 193 17.22 6.97 2.46
CA PRO A 193 17.98 6.96 1.21
C PRO A 193 18.53 8.34 0.85
N CYS A 194 17.75 9.41 1.11
CA CYS A 194 18.18 10.78 0.84
C CYS A 194 19.32 11.23 1.75
N ILE A 195 19.28 10.89 3.05
CA ILE A 195 20.38 11.17 3.99
C ILE A 195 21.64 10.42 3.58
N MET A 196 21.51 9.12 3.27
CA MET A 196 22.62 8.30 2.79
C MET A 196 23.24 8.89 1.52
N TRP A 197 22.40 9.27 0.55
CA TRP A 197 22.86 9.85 -0.72
C TRP A 197 23.61 11.19 -0.50
N LEU A 198 23.07 12.08 0.34
CA LEU A 198 23.72 13.34 0.71
C LEU A 198 25.07 13.12 1.41
N ALA A 199 25.17 12.11 2.28
CA ALA A 199 26.40 11.78 3.01
C ALA A 199 27.48 11.20 2.10
N ILE A 200 27.10 10.36 1.12
CA ILE A 200 28.03 9.69 0.20
C ILE A 200 28.47 10.63 -0.93
N TYR A 201 27.53 11.23 -1.66
CA TYR A 201 27.83 11.98 -2.89
C TYR A 201 28.19 13.44 -2.64
N LYS A 202 27.84 14.02 -1.48
CA LYS A 202 28.14 15.41 -1.09
C LYS A 202 27.92 16.41 -2.25
N PRO A 203 26.69 16.50 -2.81
CA PRO A 203 26.41 17.37 -3.94
C PRO A 203 26.67 18.84 -3.59
N LYS A 204 26.86 19.68 -4.62
CA LYS A 204 26.98 21.14 -4.44
C LYS A 204 25.78 21.66 -3.64
N LYS A 205 26.05 22.40 -2.56
CA LYS A 205 25.02 23.05 -1.76
C LYS A 205 24.16 23.95 -2.67
N PHE A 206 22.85 23.96 -2.43
CA PHE A 206 21.86 24.68 -3.24
C PHE A 206 21.70 24.19 -4.69
N SER A 207 22.25 23.03 -5.05
CA SER A 207 21.89 22.37 -6.31
C SER A 207 20.46 21.81 -6.25
N LEU A 208 19.85 21.59 -7.42
CA LEU A 208 18.52 20.97 -7.53
C LEU A 208 18.46 19.61 -6.79
N SER A 209 19.49 18.79 -6.94
CA SER A 209 19.57 17.50 -6.22
C SER A 209 19.67 17.69 -4.72
N TRP A 210 20.39 18.72 -4.25
CA TRP A 210 20.48 19.01 -2.81
C TRP A 210 19.11 19.42 -2.24
N PHE A 211 18.38 20.30 -2.91
CA PHE A 211 17.01 20.69 -2.50
C PHE A 211 16.04 19.52 -2.55
N ALA A 212 16.05 18.72 -3.62
CA ALA A 212 15.16 17.57 -3.77
C ALA A 212 15.32 16.56 -2.62
N ASN A 213 16.56 16.24 -2.23
CA ASN A 213 16.81 15.33 -1.10
C ASN A 213 16.33 15.93 0.23
N TRP A 214 16.55 17.22 0.48
CA TRP A 214 16.06 17.87 1.70
C TRP A 214 14.53 17.93 1.77
N ILE A 215 13.86 18.21 0.65
CA ILE A 215 12.41 18.18 0.57
C ILE A 215 11.90 16.78 0.90
N CYS A 216 12.49 15.72 0.32
CA CYS A 216 12.13 14.34 0.64
C CYS A 216 12.35 13.99 2.12
N ILE A 217 13.44 14.48 2.73
CA ILE A 217 13.71 14.26 4.15
C ILE A 217 12.64 14.92 5.02
N VAL A 218 12.39 16.21 4.82
CA VAL A 218 11.40 16.96 5.61
C VAL A 218 10.01 16.36 5.42
N PHE A 219 9.62 16.10 4.17
CA PHE A 219 8.34 15.48 3.86
C PHE A 219 8.21 14.08 4.49
N GLY A 220 9.26 13.25 4.40
CA GLY A 220 9.30 11.92 5.01
C GLY A 220 9.17 11.96 6.53
N VAL A 221 9.83 12.89 7.21
CA VAL A 221 9.70 13.07 8.67
C VAL A 221 8.30 13.54 9.04
N VAL A 222 7.73 14.49 8.29
CA VAL A 222 6.35 14.96 8.50
C VAL A 222 5.36 13.81 8.31
N LEU A 223 5.51 13.00 7.26
CA LEU A 223 4.68 11.82 7.03
C LEU A 223 4.81 10.79 8.16
N MET A 224 6.03 10.51 8.63
CA MET A 224 6.28 9.57 9.72
C MET A 224 5.55 9.96 11.01
N ILE A 225 5.31 11.25 11.24
CA ILE A 225 4.60 11.74 12.44
C ILE A 225 3.10 11.84 12.18
N MET A 226 2.69 12.51 11.10
CA MET A 226 1.28 12.81 10.83
C MET A 226 0.46 11.56 10.51
N ALA A 227 0.95 10.70 9.61
CA ALA A 227 0.16 9.58 9.13
C ALA A 227 -0.18 8.54 10.21
N PRO A 228 0.75 8.19 11.15
CA PRO A 228 0.40 7.36 12.30
C PRO A 228 -0.67 7.98 13.21
N ILE A 229 -0.66 9.29 13.41
CA ILE A 229 -1.69 9.98 14.20
C ILE A 229 -3.05 9.83 13.52
N GLY A 230 -3.12 10.05 12.21
CA GLY A 230 -4.35 9.85 11.41
C GLY A 230 -4.82 8.40 11.44
N GLY A 231 -3.92 7.44 11.22
CA GLY A 231 -4.20 6.00 11.29
C GLY A 231 -4.73 5.56 12.65
N LEU A 232 -4.08 5.95 13.73
CA LEU A 232 -4.53 5.65 15.09
C LEU A 232 -5.88 6.27 15.39
N LYS A 233 -6.13 7.53 14.96
CA LYS A 233 -7.43 8.17 15.17
C LYS A 233 -8.55 7.40 14.47
N LEU A 234 -8.32 6.96 13.23
CA LEU A 234 -9.28 6.16 12.47
C LEU A 234 -9.54 4.82 13.15
N ILE A 235 -8.50 4.14 13.63
CA ILE A 235 -8.62 2.88 14.39
C ILE A 235 -9.45 3.10 15.66
N ILE A 236 -9.17 4.16 16.43
CA ILE A 236 -9.90 4.48 17.67
C ILE A 236 -11.38 4.72 17.38
N ASP A 237 -11.72 5.42 16.29
CA ASP A 237 -13.11 5.69 15.95
C ASP A 237 -13.85 4.44 15.47
N GLN A 238 -13.18 3.57 14.68
CA GLN A 238 -13.73 2.29 14.25
C GLN A 238 -13.88 1.30 15.43
N ALA A 239 -12.92 1.28 16.36
CA ALA A 239 -12.91 0.38 17.50
C ALA A 239 -14.02 0.66 18.52
N LYS A 240 -14.47 1.91 18.66
CA LYS A 240 -15.57 2.28 19.59
C LYS A 240 -16.88 1.55 19.30
N GLY A 241 -17.15 1.29 18.02
CA GLY A 241 -18.38 0.60 17.58
C GLY A 241 -18.17 -0.89 17.30
N TYR A 242 -16.94 -1.40 17.40
CA TYR A 242 -16.61 -2.76 17.02
C TYR A 242 -16.94 -3.75 18.14
N LYS A 243 -17.73 -4.78 17.82
CA LYS A 243 -17.99 -5.90 18.72
C LYS A 243 -17.17 -7.10 18.26
N PHE A 244 -16.29 -7.57 19.14
CA PHE A 244 -15.49 -8.75 18.86
C PHE A 244 -16.38 -9.99 18.75
N TYR A 245 -16.27 -10.70 17.62
CA TYR A 245 -16.90 -12.02 17.40
C TYR A 245 -18.43 -12.06 17.57
N SER A 246 -19.12 -10.96 17.26
CA SER A 246 -20.59 -10.82 17.37
C SER A 246 -21.30 -10.86 16.03
#